data_AF-A0A7C6USE3-F1
#
_entry.id   AF-A0A7C6USE3-F1
#
_cell.length_a   1.000
_cell.length_b   1.000
_cell.length_c   1.000
_cell.angle_alpha   90.00
_cell.angle_beta   90.00
_cell.angle_gamma   90.00
#
_symmetry.space_group_name_H-M   'P 1'
#
loop_
_entity.id
_entity.type
_entity.pdbx_description
1 polymer ?
#
loop_
_entity_poly.entity_id
_entity_poly.type
_entity_poly.pdbx_seq_one_letter_code
_entity_poly.pdbx_strand_id
1 'polypeptide(L)'
;MVQSSFWAKYDARTGASLSLLAHSLDVALVFRALCNVKGVRRSLTNCTAAPLTEEVIARLAVLAMLHDLGKANLGFQDKIKPGKRDRAGHIKELEPLFSEPDLQDKFLASLPRGVLQWFGDPASADNYFYAIFSHHGRPVEFLGSRAGNYRIARDVWWRPTKNRDPFAAIAAISLFAEEAFPEAFQKDGPPLPSESPFVHRFAGLVMLADWLGSHAYWFPLQETTPQDRLKHGEEVSFNLLRSIGFDSAGLRPFMSKMGESFQSRFNLAPRPLQET
;
A
#
# COMPACT_ATOMS: atom_id res chain seq x y z
N MET A 1 -9.25 29.57 6.03
CA MET A 1 -8.03 29.23 5.26
C MET A 1 -8.12 27.74 4.96
N VAL A 2 -8.51 27.35 3.74
CA VAL A 2 -8.54 25.94 3.37
C VAL A 2 -7.11 25.52 3.10
N GLN A 3 -6.49 24.84 4.06
CA GLN A 3 -5.30 24.04 3.80
C GLN A 3 -5.76 22.97 2.81
N SER A 4 -5.54 23.19 1.50
CA SER A 4 -6.00 22.23 0.48
C SER A 4 -5.09 21.00 0.56
N SER A 5 -5.43 20.08 1.47
CA SER A 5 -4.75 18.81 1.62
C SER A 5 -4.78 18.07 0.29
N PHE A 6 -3.67 17.45 -0.09
CA PHE A 6 -3.63 16.57 -1.26
C PHE A 6 -4.65 15.45 -1.05
N TRP A 7 -5.56 15.24 -2.01
CA TRP A 7 -6.62 14.25 -1.92
C TRP A 7 -6.23 12.94 -2.62
N ALA A 8 -6.66 11.80 -2.08
CA ALA A 8 -6.59 10.49 -2.74
C ALA A 8 -7.93 10.06 -3.34
N LYS A 9 -9.03 10.43 -2.66
CA LYS A 9 -10.40 10.14 -3.08
C LYS A 9 -11.25 11.39 -3.04
N TYR A 10 -12.15 11.50 -4.00
CA TYR A 10 -13.08 12.61 -4.13
C TYR A 10 -14.39 12.10 -4.71
N ASP A 11 -15.51 12.43 -4.07
CA ASP A 11 -16.84 12.15 -4.56
C ASP A 11 -17.43 13.43 -5.16
N ALA A 12 -17.59 13.45 -6.48
CA ALA A 12 -18.12 14.60 -7.20
C ALA A 12 -19.60 14.91 -6.89
N ARG A 13 -20.37 13.94 -6.35
CA ARG A 13 -21.79 14.14 -6.02
C ARG A 13 -21.96 14.86 -4.69
N THR A 14 -21.16 14.48 -3.69
CA THR A 14 -21.24 15.01 -2.33
C THR A 14 -20.22 16.11 -2.05
N GLY A 15 -19.16 16.20 -2.87
CA GLY A 15 -18.00 17.05 -2.62
C GLY A 15 -17.06 16.53 -1.54
N ALA A 16 -17.35 15.35 -0.95
CA ALA A 16 -16.53 14.75 0.08
C ALA A 16 -15.17 14.32 -0.48
N SER A 17 -14.12 14.45 0.35
CA SER A 17 -12.77 14.07 -0.02
C SER A 17 -12.06 13.34 1.12
N LEU A 18 -11.12 12.46 0.76
CA LEU A 18 -10.21 11.83 1.71
C LEU A 18 -8.79 12.27 1.35
N SER A 19 -8.04 12.71 2.35
CA SER A 19 -6.64 13.09 2.14
C SER A 19 -5.82 11.91 1.66
N LEU A 20 -4.74 12.21 0.92
CA LEU A 20 -3.80 11.20 0.44
C LEU A 20 -3.20 10.42 1.59
N LEU A 21 -2.81 11.12 2.67
CA LEU A 21 -2.29 10.50 3.88
C LEU A 21 -3.31 9.53 4.51
N ALA A 22 -4.57 9.93 4.65
CA ALA A 22 -5.58 9.08 5.26
C ALA A 22 -5.82 7.80 4.43
N HIS A 23 -5.90 7.90 3.09
CA HIS A 23 -6.02 6.70 2.24
C HIS A 23 -4.76 5.82 2.31
N SER A 24 -3.57 6.43 2.23
CA SER A 24 -2.30 5.72 2.39
C SER A 24 -2.23 4.93 3.70
N LEU A 25 -2.74 5.51 4.79
CA LEU A 25 -2.81 4.89 6.10
C LEU A 25 -3.80 3.71 6.11
N ASP A 26 -4.99 3.87 5.53
CA ASP A 26 -5.99 2.79 5.42
C ASP A 26 -5.40 1.55 4.76
N VAL A 27 -4.71 1.74 3.63
CA VAL A 27 -4.07 0.65 2.88
C VAL A 27 -2.98 -0.03 3.71
N ALA A 28 -2.15 0.72 4.42
CA ALA A 28 -1.09 0.14 5.24
C ALA A 28 -1.62 -0.63 6.46
N LEU A 29 -2.69 -0.16 7.11
CA LEU A 29 -3.33 -0.85 8.23
C LEU A 29 -3.98 -2.15 7.77
N VAL A 30 -4.67 -2.13 6.63
CA VAL A 30 -5.23 -3.34 6.01
C VAL A 30 -4.11 -4.30 5.60
N PHE A 31 -3.03 -3.80 5.00
CA PHE A 31 -1.87 -4.61 4.64
C PHE A 31 -1.26 -5.30 5.87
N ARG A 32 -1.02 -4.57 6.97
CA ARG A 32 -0.51 -5.13 8.23
C ARG A 32 -1.46 -6.20 8.78
N ALA A 33 -2.77 -5.96 8.74
CA ALA A 33 -3.77 -6.94 9.15
C ALA A 33 -3.76 -8.20 8.25
N LEU A 34 -3.63 -8.04 6.93
CA LEU A 34 -3.50 -9.15 5.99
C LEU A 34 -2.26 -10.01 6.31
N CYS A 35 -1.12 -9.40 6.60
CA CYS A 35 0.10 -10.09 6.99
C CYS A 35 -0.05 -10.92 8.28
N ASN A 36 -1.00 -10.58 9.15
CA ASN A 36 -1.30 -11.33 10.37
C ASN A 36 -2.29 -12.49 10.17
N VAL A 37 -2.93 -12.58 9.02
CA VAL A 37 -3.74 -13.76 8.67
C VAL A 37 -2.82 -14.96 8.48
N LYS A 38 -3.04 -16.03 9.26
CA LYS A 38 -2.15 -17.21 9.29
C LYS A 38 -1.79 -17.78 7.92
N GLY A 39 -2.75 -17.83 7.00
CA GLY A 39 -2.52 -18.31 5.63
C GLY A 39 -1.58 -17.41 4.83
N VAL A 40 -1.77 -16.10 4.94
CA VAL A 40 -0.91 -15.09 4.31
C VAL A 40 0.48 -15.11 4.94
N ARG A 41 0.58 -15.07 6.28
CA ARG A 41 1.87 -15.09 6.98
C ARG A 41 2.70 -16.31 6.60
N ARG A 42 2.10 -17.50 6.65
CA ARG A 42 2.76 -18.75 6.21
C ARG A 42 3.23 -18.67 4.77
N SER A 43 2.39 -18.12 3.89
CA SER A 43 2.74 -18.02 2.48
C SER A 43 3.88 -17.04 2.21
N LEU A 44 3.96 -15.93 2.95
CA LEU A 44 5.08 -14.99 2.88
C LEU A 44 6.36 -15.64 3.44
N THR A 45 6.27 -16.31 4.59
CA THR A 45 7.41 -17.02 5.19
C THR A 45 7.99 -18.07 4.25
N ASN A 46 7.14 -18.78 3.50
CA ASN A 46 7.60 -19.78 2.53
C ASN A 46 8.19 -19.17 1.24
N CYS A 47 8.17 -17.85 1.07
CA CYS A 47 8.75 -17.17 -0.11
C CYS A 47 10.13 -16.57 0.16
N THR A 48 10.65 -16.65 1.38
CA THR A 48 11.96 -16.09 1.75
C THR A 48 12.67 -16.96 2.77
N ALA A 49 14.00 -16.94 2.76
CA ALA A 49 14.80 -17.54 3.84
C ALA A 49 14.93 -16.60 5.06
N ALA A 50 14.63 -15.31 4.89
CA ALA A 50 14.76 -14.31 5.94
C ALA A 50 13.59 -14.39 6.95
N PRO A 51 13.83 -14.13 8.24
CA PRO A 51 12.77 -14.10 9.23
C PRO A 51 11.81 -12.93 8.99
N LEU A 52 10.51 -13.21 8.98
CA LEU A 52 9.47 -12.18 8.97
C LEU A 52 9.17 -11.71 10.39
N THR A 53 10.06 -10.85 10.89
CA THR A 53 9.91 -10.14 12.17
C THR A 53 8.80 -9.09 12.09
N GLU A 54 8.33 -8.60 13.23
CA GLU A 54 7.34 -7.51 13.26
C GLU A 54 7.88 -6.21 12.65
N GLU A 55 9.19 -5.96 12.78
CA GLU A 55 9.86 -4.85 12.10
C GLU A 55 9.82 -4.99 10.58
N VAL A 56 10.07 -6.18 10.03
CA VAL A 56 9.96 -6.43 8.58
C VAL A 56 8.53 -6.19 8.09
N ILE A 57 7.53 -6.68 8.82
CA ILE A 57 6.12 -6.44 8.49
C ILE A 57 5.77 -4.95 8.58
N ALA A 58 6.27 -4.24 9.59
CA ALA A 58 6.07 -2.80 9.73
C ALA A 58 6.71 -2.02 8.57
N ARG A 59 7.95 -2.35 8.15
CA ARG A 59 8.61 -1.75 6.98
C ARG A 59 7.79 -1.98 5.69
N LEU A 60 7.25 -3.18 5.50
CA LEU A 60 6.38 -3.49 4.36
C LEU A 60 5.05 -2.68 4.41
N ALA A 61 4.48 -2.48 5.59
CA ALA A 61 3.30 -1.63 5.76
C ALA A 61 3.60 -0.16 5.44
N VAL A 62 4.76 0.36 5.86
CA VAL A 62 5.22 1.70 5.47
C VAL A 62 5.38 1.81 3.96
N LEU A 63 5.97 0.81 3.29
CA LEU A 63 6.04 0.79 1.82
C LEU A 63 4.64 0.77 1.18
N ALA A 64 3.68 0.04 1.76
CA ALA A 64 2.30 0.05 1.29
C ALA A 64 1.63 1.43 1.41
N MET A 65 1.98 2.26 2.41
CA MET A 65 1.52 3.66 2.48
C MET A 65 1.93 4.47 1.24
N LEU A 66 3.03 4.10 0.61
CA LEU A 66 3.61 4.83 -0.51
C LEU A 66 3.01 4.43 -1.88
N HIS A 67 2.12 3.44 -1.94
CA HIS A 67 1.58 2.90 -3.20
C HIS A 67 0.99 3.97 -4.13
N ASP A 68 0.30 4.94 -3.55
CA ASP A 68 -0.45 5.99 -4.26
C ASP A 68 0.29 7.34 -4.30
N LEU A 69 1.59 7.38 -3.98
CA LEU A 69 2.38 8.63 -3.92
C LEU A 69 2.25 9.49 -5.16
N GLY A 70 2.12 8.88 -6.34
CA GLY A 70 1.98 9.64 -7.56
C GLY A 70 0.71 10.49 -7.61
N LYS A 71 -0.30 10.26 -6.77
CA LYS A 71 -1.46 11.15 -6.65
C LYS A 71 -1.06 12.52 -6.10
N ALA A 72 0.10 12.65 -5.46
CA ALA A 72 0.66 13.93 -5.05
C ALA A 72 1.03 14.85 -6.23
N ASN A 73 1.11 14.35 -7.47
CA ASN A 73 1.39 15.23 -8.60
C ASN A 73 0.24 16.25 -8.80
N LEU A 74 0.56 17.51 -9.09
CA LEU A 74 -0.42 18.58 -9.21
C LEU A 74 -1.42 18.37 -10.36
N GLY A 75 -1.04 17.62 -11.40
CA GLY A 75 -1.94 17.23 -12.49
C GLY A 75 -3.08 16.34 -11.99
N PHE A 76 -2.77 15.35 -11.15
CA PHE A 76 -3.77 14.50 -10.51
C PHE A 76 -4.66 15.32 -9.58
N GLN A 77 -4.05 16.15 -8.73
CA GLN A 77 -4.79 17.00 -7.79
C GLN A 77 -5.74 17.98 -8.47
N ASP A 78 -5.37 18.48 -9.65
CA ASP A 78 -6.17 19.44 -10.40
C ASP A 78 -7.38 18.81 -11.13
N LYS A 79 -7.56 17.48 -11.11
CA LYS A 79 -8.71 16.80 -11.76
C LYS A 79 -10.08 17.27 -11.24
N ILE A 80 -10.14 17.73 -10.00
CA ILE A 80 -11.39 18.24 -9.41
C ILE A 80 -11.75 19.65 -9.90
N LYS A 81 -10.82 20.36 -10.55
CA LYS A 81 -11.04 21.74 -10.99
C LYS A 81 -11.90 21.78 -12.27
N PRO A 82 -12.87 22.71 -12.36
CA PRO A 82 -13.66 22.90 -13.57
C PRO A 82 -12.79 23.13 -14.81
N GLY A 83 -13.15 22.51 -15.93
CA GLY A 83 -12.50 22.72 -17.23
C GLY A 83 -11.16 22.00 -17.43
N LYS A 84 -10.62 21.29 -16.43
CA LYS A 84 -9.45 20.44 -16.61
C LYS A 84 -9.82 19.15 -17.36
N ARG A 85 -9.40 19.07 -18.63
CA ARG A 85 -9.59 17.87 -19.49
C ARG A 85 -8.42 16.89 -19.42
N ASP A 86 -7.25 17.34 -18.97
CA ASP A 86 -6.05 16.51 -18.86
C ASP A 86 -6.19 15.52 -17.70
N ARG A 87 -6.29 14.24 -18.03
CA ARG A 87 -6.37 13.15 -17.07
C ARG A 87 -4.97 12.68 -16.71
N ALA A 88 -4.22 13.51 -15.96
CA ALA A 88 -2.95 13.06 -15.38
C ALA A 88 -3.16 11.73 -14.66
N GLY A 89 -2.35 10.72 -14.96
CA GLY A 89 -2.31 9.52 -14.14
C GLY A 89 -1.62 9.80 -12.81
N HIS A 90 -1.25 8.72 -12.13
CA HIS A 90 -0.41 8.75 -10.94
C HIS A 90 0.69 7.68 -10.96
N ILE A 91 0.84 6.96 -12.06
CA ILE A 91 1.83 5.87 -12.15
C ILE A 91 2.94 6.24 -13.13
N LYS A 92 2.60 6.50 -14.40
CA LYS A 92 3.59 6.92 -15.41
C LYS A 92 4.20 8.28 -15.07
N GLU A 93 3.43 9.13 -14.41
CA GLU A 93 3.85 10.44 -13.94
C GLU A 93 4.94 10.39 -12.87
N LEU A 94 5.22 9.23 -12.27
CA LEU A 94 6.35 9.04 -11.36
C LEU A 94 7.70 8.89 -12.09
N GLU A 95 7.72 8.54 -13.38
CA GLU A 95 8.95 8.29 -14.15
C GLU A 95 10.01 9.41 -14.03
N PRO A 96 9.66 10.71 -14.08
CA PRO A 96 10.63 11.79 -13.87
C PRO A 96 11.33 11.76 -12.50
N LEU A 97 10.70 11.22 -11.45
CA LEU A 97 11.30 11.13 -10.12
C LEU A 97 12.47 10.12 -10.07
N PHE A 98 12.54 9.21 -11.03
CA PHE A 98 13.61 8.21 -11.16
C PHE A 98 14.64 8.59 -12.24
N SER A 99 14.31 9.54 -13.12
CA SER A 99 15.11 9.85 -14.31
C SER A 99 15.74 11.24 -14.31
N GLU A 100 15.23 12.17 -13.49
CA GLU A 100 15.68 13.56 -13.44
C GLU A 100 16.35 13.84 -12.09
N PRO A 101 17.67 14.11 -12.05
CA PRO A 101 18.44 14.15 -10.80
C PRO A 101 17.86 15.09 -9.73
N ASP A 102 17.41 16.29 -10.14
CA ASP A 102 16.87 17.27 -9.20
C ASP A 102 15.52 16.88 -8.60
N LEU A 103 14.72 16.09 -9.32
CA LEU A 103 13.47 15.52 -8.81
C LEU A 103 13.73 14.27 -7.98
N GLN A 104 14.71 13.46 -8.37
CA GLN A 104 15.14 12.28 -7.62
C GLN A 104 15.65 12.67 -6.23
N ASP A 105 16.50 13.69 -6.12
CA ASP A 105 17.01 14.16 -4.83
C ASP A 105 15.87 14.62 -3.90
N LYS A 106 14.88 15.35 -4.44
CA LYS A 106 13.70 15.78 -3.68
C LYS A 106 12.80 14.62 -3.28
N PHE A 107 12.63 13.66 -4.19
CA PHE A 107 11.86 12.45 -3.92
C PHE A 107 12.50 11.66 -2.78
N LEU A 108 13.79 11.36 -2.87
CA LEU A 108 14.55 10.65 -1.84
C LEU A 108 14.53 11.38 -0.49
N ALA A 109 14.67 12.72 -0.50
CA ALA A 109 14.59 13.54 0.72
C ALA A 109 13.18 13.56 1.35
N SER A 110 12.12 13.25 0.58
CA SER A 110 10.74 13.20 1.07
C SER A 110 10.31 11.82 1.58
N LEU A 111 11.09 10.77 1.31
CA LEU A 111 10.78 9.40 1.73
C LEU A 111 11.02 9.19 3.24
N PRO A 112 10.48 8.10 3.83
CA PRO A 112 10.70 7.78 5.23
C PRO A 112 12.20 7.71 5.58
N ARG A 113 12.56 8.19 6.77
CA ARG A 113 13.96 8.22 7.20
C ARG A 113 14.56 6.81 7.14
N GLY A 114 15.77 6.72 6.59
CA GLY A 114 16.49 5.44 6.52
C GLY A 114 15.88 4.39 5.60
N VAL A 115 14.82 4.69 4.82
CA VAL A 115 14.15 3.71 3.95
C VAL A 115 15.12 2.99 3.01
N LEU A 116 16.15 3.69 2.51
CA LEU A 116 17.14 3.12 1.60
C LEU A 116 17.99 2.02 2.27
N GLN A 117 18.11 2.04 3.59
CA GLN A 117 18.83 1.03 4.38
C GLN A 117 17.99 -0.24 4.59
N TRP A 118 16.69 -0.20 4.26
CA TRP A 118 15.82 -1.38 4.37
C TRP A 118 16.05 -2.38 3.25
N PHE A 119 16.82 -2.05 2.22
CA PHE A 119 17.08 -2.90 1.07
C PHE A 119 18.52 -3.41 1.10
N GLY A 120 18.74 -4.65 0.64
CA GLY A 120 20.09 -5.21 0.55
C GLY A 120 20.95 -4.54 -0.53
N ASP A 121 20.32 -4.00 -1.57
CA ASP A 121 20.96 -3.36 -2.72
C ASP A 121 19.98 -2.44 -3.47
N PRO A 122 20.45 -1.56 -4.38
CA PRO A 122 19.59 -0.66 -5.14
C PRO A 122 18.55 -1.36 -6.04
N ALA A 123 18.87 -2.50 -6.64
CA ALA A 123 17.92 -3.21 -7.51
C ALA A 123 16.78 -3.81 -6.68
N SER A 124 17.06 -4.27 -5.46
CA SER A 124 16.05 -4.67 -4.48
C SER A 124 15.13 -3.49 -4.13
N ALA A 125 15.67 -2.28 -3.94
CA ALA A 125 14.87 -1.08 -3.69
C ALA A 125 13.93 -0.80 -4.87
N ASP A 126 14.44 -0.78 -6.10
CA ASP A 126 13.65 -0.58 -7.32
C ASP A 126 12.50 -1.59 -7.42
N ASN A 127 12.77 -2.87 -7.16
CA ASN A 127 11.75 -3.92 -7.19
C ASN A 127 10.60 -3.66 -6.19
N TYR A 128 10.89 -3.15 -5.00
CA TYR A 128 9.87 -2.79 -4.02
C TYR A 128 9.06 -1.55 -4.45
N PHE A 129 9.72 -0.52 -4.99
CA PHE A 129 9.01 0.65 -5.51
C PHE A 129 8.12 0.28 -6.71
N TYR A 130 8.61 -0.53 -7.64
CA TYR A 130 7.80 -1.06 -8.74
C TYR A 130 6.64 -1.93 -8.24
N ALA A 131 6.85 -2.74 -7.21
CA ALA A 131 5.80 -3.55 -6.60
C ALA A 131 4.65 -2.68 -6.06
N ILE A 132 4.94 -1.63 -5.31
CA ILE A 132 3.89 -0.75 -4.75
C ILE A 132 3.20 0.10 -5.83
N PHE A 133 3.89 0.47 -6.91
CA PHE A 133 3.28 1.21 -8.02
C PHE A 133 2.46 0.33 -8.98
N SER A 134 2.67 -0.99 -8.94
CA SER A 134 1.93 -1.98 -9.74
C SER A 134 0.56 -2.34 -9.18
N HIS A 135 0.05 -1.61 -8.19
CA HIS A 135 -1.20 -1.90 -7.47
C HIS A 135 -2.47 -1.84 -8.34
N HIS A 136 -2.39 -1.38 -9.59
CA HIS A 136 -3.49 -1.47 -10.59
C HIS A 136 -3.48 -2.75 -11.43
N GLY A 137 -2.69 -3.76 -11.04
CA GLY A 137 -2.70 -5.09 -11.68
C GLY A 137 -1.83 -5.22 -12.93
N ARG A 138 -1.01 -4.21 -13.24
CA ARG A 138 -0.01 -4.25 -14.31
C ARG A 138 1.37 -3.91 -13.75
N PRO A 139 2.40 -4.76 -13.94
CA PRO A 139 3.77 -4.44 -13.58
C PRO A 139 4.22 -3.11 -14.20
N VAL A 140 4.78 -2.26 -13.35
CA VAL A 140 5.35 -0.96 -13.74
C VAL A 140 6.85 -1.11 -13.96
N GLU A 141 7.32 -0.60 -15.08
CA GLU A 141 8.74 -0.43 -15.38
C GLU A 141 8.94 0.96 -15.99
N PHE A 142 9.94 1.69 -15.50
CA PHE A 142 10.34 2.98 -16.04
C PHE A 142 11.47 2.79 -17.06
N LEU A 143 11.08 2.49 -18.31
CA LEU A 143 12.02 2.19 -19.40
C LEU A 143 12.70 3.44 -20.00
N GLY A 144 12.54 4.61 -19.38
CA GLY A 144 13.13 5.86 -19.86
C GLY A 144 12.57 6.32 -21.21
N SER A 145 11.35 5.89 -21.57
CA SER A 145 10.72 6.23 -22.85
C SER A 145 10.40 7.72 -22.97
N ARG A 146 10.28 8.42 -21.84
CA ARG A 146 9.97 9.86 -21.73
C ARG A 146 8.75 10.29 -22.56
N ALA A 147 7.80 9.40 -22.74
CA ALA A 147 6.64 9.57 -23.60
C ALA A 147 5.41 10.11 -22.84
N GLY A 148 4.38 10.54 -23.58
CA GLY A 148 3.11 11.00 -23.01
C GLY A 148 3.27 12.20 -22.07
N ASN A 149 2.77 12.07 -20.84
CA ASN A 149 2.77 13.13 -19.84
C ASN A 149 4.13 13.40 -19.18
N TYR A 150 5.21 12.71 -19.57
CA TYR A 150 6.52 12.83 -18.91
C TYR A 150 6.98 14.28 -18.76
N ARG A 151 6.98 15.06 -19.84
CA ARG A 151 7.48 16.45 -19.84
C ARG A 151 6.67 17.35 -18.91
N ILE A 152 5.34 17.26 -18.97
CA ILE A 152 4.47 18.06 -18.10
C ILE A 152 4.54 17.61 -16.63
N ALA A 153 4.72 16.32 -16.39
CA ALA A 153 4.95 15.80 -15.04
C ALA A 153 6.24 16.38 -14.44
N ARG A 154 7.35 16.32 -15.20
CA ARG A 154 8.65 16.86 -14.82
C ARG A 154 8.63 18.37 -14.62
N ASP A 155 8.11 19.11 -15.58
CA ASP A 155 8.26 20.57 -15.65
C ASP A 155 7.17 21.33 -14.89
N VAL A 156 6.04 20.67 -14.58
CA VAL A 156 4.88 21.32 -13.97
C VAL A 156 4.32 20.53 -12.79
N TRP A 157 3.94 19.26 -12.96
CA TRP A 157 3.14 18.58 -11.94
C TRP A 157 3.91 18.17 -10.68
N TRP A 158 5.23 17.98 -10.78
CA TRP A 158 6.11 17.76 -9.64
C TRP A 158 6.82 19.03 -9.17
N ARG A 159 6.49 20.19 -9.74
CA ARG A 159 7.06 21.47 -9.32
C ARG A 159 6.18 22.12 -8.26
N PRO A 160 6.75 22.54 -7.12
CA PRO A 160 5.97 23.19 -6.09
C PRO A 160 5.43 24.53 -6.58
N THR A 161 4.24 24.88 -6.10
CA THR A 161 3.61 26.19 -6.27
C THR A 161 3.53 26.89 -4.92
N LYS A 162 3.13 28.17 -4.91
CA LYS A 162 3.02 28.95 -3.66
C LYS A 162 2.23 28.26 -2.54
N ASN A 163 1.22 27.46 -2.88
CA ASN A 163 0.30 26.86 -1.90
C ASN A 163 0.30 25.32 -1.89
N ARG A 164 1.02 24.67 -2.81
CA ARG A 164 0.98 23.21 -2.96
C ARG A 164 2.35 22.71 -3.37
N ASP A 165 2.91 21.83 -2.54
CA ASP A 165 4.18 21.17 -2.77
C ASP A 165 3.96 19.65 -2.75
N PRO A 166 4.09 18.97 -3.90
CA PRO A 166 3.98 17.52 -3.99
C PRO A 166 4.92 16.79 -3.02
N PHE A 167 6.17 17.23 -2.89
CA PHE A 167 7.16 16.56 -2.03
C PHE A 167 6.86 16.78 -0.55
N ALA A 168 6.28 17.93 -0.18
CA ALA A 168 5.78 18.13 1.19
C ALA A 168 4.61 17.19 1.51
N ALA A 169 3.76 16.87 0.53
CA ALA A 169 2.70 15.89 0.70
C ALA A 169 3.24 14.47 0.92
N ILE A 170 4.28 14.09 0.16
CA ILE A 170 5.01 12.83 0.37
C ILE A 170 5.64 12.81 1.77
N ALA A 171 6.35 13.88 2.15
CA ALA A 171 6.99 13.99 3.45
C ALA A 171 6.00 13.90 4.61
N ALA A 172 4.77 14.43 4.48
CA ALA A 172 3.73 14.28 5.49
C ALA A 172 3.32 12.81 5.71
N ILE A 173 3.24 12.02 4.64
CA ILE A 173 2.99 10.57 4.72
C ILE A 173 4.17 9.89 5.41
N SER A 174 5.39 10.21 5.00
CA SER A 174 6.62 9.65 5.55
C SER A 174 6.79 9.94 7.04
N LEU A 175 6.52 11.18 7.49
CA LEU A 175 6.58 11.56 8.90
C LEU A 175 5.51 10.84 9.71
N PHE A 176 4.29 10.73 9.20
CA PHE A 176 3.22 10.03 9.92
C PHE A 176 3.42 8.51 9.95
N ALA A 177 4.14 7.95 8.97
CA ALA A 177 4.51 6.53 9.00
C ALA A 177 5.38 6.18 10.22
N GLU A 178 6.21 7.11 10.72
CA GLU A 178 7.00 6.92 11.95
C GLU A 178 6.11 6.84 13.21
N GLU A 179 4.99 7.55 13.21
CA GLU A 179 3.98 7.49 14.29
C GLU A 179 3.14 6.22 14.20
N ALA A 180 2.69 5.86 13.00
CA ALA A 180 1.81 4.71 12.77
C ALA A 180 2.53 3.34 12.87
N PHE A 181 3.82 3.30 12.52
CA PHE A 181 4.62 2.06 12.46
C PHE A 181 6.02 2.26 13.05
N PRO A 182 6.15 2.62 14.34
CA PRO A 182 7.44 2.90 14.97
C PRO A 182 8.42 1.71 14.93
N GLU A 183 7.91 0.48 14.86
CA GLU A 183 8.71 -0.74 14.75
C GLU A 183 9.46 -0.84 13.42
N ALA A 184 9.02 -0.13 12.37
CA ALA A 184 9.72 -0.13 11.08
C ALA A 184 11.07 0.59 11.11
N PHE A 185 11.25 1.49 12.09
CA PHE A 185 12.38 2.43 12.19
C PHE A 185 13.38 2.06 13.29
N GLN A 186 13.40 0.79 13.71
CA GLN A 186 14.44 0.29 14.62
C GLN A 186 15.78 0.20 13.87
N LYS A 187 16.89 0.34 14.60
CA LYS A 187 18.23 0.50 14.00
C LYS A 187 18.83 -0.78 13.44
N ASP A 188 18.44 -1.94 13.97
CA ASP A 188 19.17 -3.21 13.77
C ASP A 188 18.33 -4.30 13.07
N GLY A 189 17.22 -3.93 12.42
CA GLY A 189 16.39 -4.88 11.70
C GLY A 189 17.02 -5.39 10.41
N PRO A 190 16.79 -6.67 10.04
CA PRO A 190 17.31 -7.23 8.80
C PRO A 190 16.76 -6.48 7.58
N PRO A 191 17.50 -6.46 6.45
CA PRO A 191 16.96 -5.93 5.20
C PRO A 191 15.70 -6.72 4.79
N LEU A 192 14.85 -6.07 4.01
CA LEU A 192 13.67 -6.68 3.44
C LEU A 192 14.06 -7.84 2.51
N PRO A 193 13.27 -8.93 2.48
CA PRO A 193 13.47 -10.04 1.55
C PRO A 193 13.55 -9.56 0.09
N SER A 194 14.58 -9.96 -0.66
CA SER A 194 14.78 -9.56 -2.06
C SER A 194 14.31 -10.63 -3.06
N GLU A 195 13.87 -11.79 -2.58
CA GLU A 195 13.44 -12.90 -3.43
C GLU A 195 12.21 -12.53 -4.26
N SER A 196 12.27 -12.73 -5.58
CA SER A 196 11.19 -12.34 -6.49
C SER A 196 9.81 -12.93 -6.15
N PRO A 197 9.68 -14.20 -5.71
CA PRO A 197 8.40 -14.73 -5.22
C PRO A 197 7.83 -13.95 -4.03
N PHE A 198 8.69 -13.44 -3.14
CA PHE A 198 8.29 -12.62 -2.00
C PHE A 198 7.79 -11.26 -2.46
N VAL A 199 8.58 -10.53 -3.26
CA VAL A 199 8.23 -9.19 -3.76
C VAL A 199 6.95 -9.23 -4.60
N HIS A 200 6.78 -10.27 -5.43
CA HIS A 200 5.55 -10.45 -6.21
C HIS A 200 4.32 -10.70 -5.32
N ARG A 201 4.47 -11.49 -4.25
CA ARG A 201 3.40 -11.72 -3.28
C ARG A 201 3.07 -10.44 -2.50
N PHE A 202 4.08 -9.67 -2.12
CA PHE A 202 3.92 -8.35 -1.53
C PHE A 202 3.10 -7.42 -2.45
N ALA A 203 3.42 -7.34 -3.74
CA ALA A 203 2.67 -6.53 -4.71
C ALA A 203 1.18 -6.92 -4.75
N GLY A 204 0.87 -8.22 -4.79
CA GLY A 204 -0.52 -8.71 -4.76
C GLY A 204 -1.26 -8.37 -3.46
N LEU A 205 -0.56 -8.39 -2.32
CA LEU A 205 -1.12 -7.99 -1.03
C LEU A 205 -1.36 -6.48 -0.94
N VAL A 206 -0.49 -5.64 -1.51
CA VAL A 206 -0.69 -4.19 -1.59
C VAL A 206 -1.93 -3.88 -2.44
N MET A 207 -2.10 -4.55 -3.57
CA MET A 207 -3.31 -4.40 -4.40
C MET A 207 -4.59 -4.80 -3.64
N LEU A 208 -4.58 -5.95 -2.96
CA LEU A 208 -5.72 -6.37 -2.14
C LEU A 208 -5.99 -5.37 -1.00
N ALA A 209 -4.94 -4.86 -0.36
CA ALA A 209 -5.06 -3.85 0.68
C ALA A 209 -5.64 -2.53 0.16
N ASP A 210 -5.28 -2.09 -1.05
CA ASP A 210 -5.86 -0.90 -1.67
C ASP A 210 -7.37 -1.08 -1.97
N TRP A 211 -7.78 -2.25 -2.44
CA TRP A 211 -9.20 -2.54 -2.68
C TRP A 211 -10.01 -2.52 -1.38
N LEU A 212 -9.49 -3.18 -0.35
CA LEU A 212 -10.13 -3.29 0.96
C LEU A 212 -10.12 -1.96 1.73
N GLY A 213 -8.99 -1.24 1.72
CA GLY A 213 -8.84 0.13 2.23
C GLY A 213 -9.67 1.16 1.47
N SER A 214 -10.22 0.76 0.31
CA SER A 214 -11.16 1.57 -0.47
C SER A 214 -12.63 1.30 -0.23
N HIS A 215 -12.95 0.37 0.65
CA HIS A 215 -14.32 0.01 0.91
C HIS A 215 -15.01 1.04 1.83
N ALA A 216 -15.93 1.85 1.28
CA ALA A 216 -16.56 2.99 1.96
C ALA A 216 -17.29 2.65 3.27
N TYR A 217 -17.79 1.42 3.44
CA TYR A 217 -18.38 0.99 4.72
C TYR A 217 -17.35 0.91 5.85
N TRP A 218 -16.15 0.38 5.57
CA TRP A 218 -15.10 0.20 6.57
C TRP A 218 -14.22 1.44 6.69
N PHE A 219 -14.01 2.13 5.57
CA PHE A 219 -13.17 3.31 5.43
C PHE A 219 -13.98 4.43 4.78
N PRO A 220 -14.86 5.12 5.55
CA PRO A 220 -15.73 6.15 5.01
C PRO A 220 -14.93 7.33 4.47
N LEU A 221 -15.48 7.93 3.41
CA LEU A 221 -14.99 9.15 2.75
C LEU A 221 -15.36 10.37 3.61
N GLN A 222 -14.61 10.58 4.69
CA GLN A 222 -14.83 11.68 5.63
C GLN A 222 -13.50 12.37 5.95
N GLU A 223 -13.55 13.69 6.14
CA GLU A 223 -12.42 14.44 6.67
C GLU A 223 -12.16 14.02 8.12
N THR A 224 -10.90 13.79 8.44
CA THR A 224 -10.47 13.28 9.75
C THR A 224 -9.02 13.65 9.97
N THR A 225 -8.62 13.75 11.23
CA THR A 225 -7.20 13.82 11.57
C THR A 225 -6.52 12.49 11.25
N PRO A 226 -5.20 12.49 10.96
CA PRO A 226 -4.42 11.26 10.83
C PRO A 226 -4.52 10.34 12.05
N GLN A 227 -4.51 10.90 13.26
CA GLN A 227 -4.59 10.16 14.52
C GLN A 227 -5.94 9.44 14.69
N ASP A 228 -7.04 10.15 14.44
CA ASP A 228 -8.38 9.54 14.51
C ASP A 228 -8.52 8.46 13.44
N ARG A 229 -7.92 8.67 12.26
CA ARG A 229 -7.93 7.68 11.18
C ARG A 229 -7.11 6.44 11.51
N LEU A 230 -5.94 6.61 12.13
CA LEU A 230 -5.11 5.51 12.62
C LEU A 230 -5.90 4.64 13.58
N LYS A 231 -6.47 5.25 14.63
CA LYS A 231 -7.29 4.54 15.62
C LYS A 231 -8.45 3.79 14.97
N HIS A 232 -9.21 4.45 14.10
CA HIS A 232 -10.31 3.83 13.36
C HIS A 232 -9.82 2.62 12.55
N GLY A 233 -8.74 2.80 11.79
CA GLY A 233 -8.18 1.75 10.94
C GLY A 233 -7.68 0.53 11.72
N GLU A 234 -7.09 0.73 12.90
CA GLU A 234 -6.69 -0.35 13.81
C GLU A 234 -7.91 -1.15 14.31
N GLU A 235 -9.00 -0.46 14.65
CA GLU A 235 -10.25 -1.08 15.11
C GLU A 235 -10.97 -1.86 13.99
N VAL A 236 -10.97 -1.35 12.76
CA VAL A 236 -11.75 -1.94 11.66
C VAL A 236 -11.01 -2.99 10.84
N SER A 237 -9.69 -2.90 10.66
CA SER A 237 -8.97 -3.70 9.66
C SER A 237 -9.09 -5.20 9.90
N PHE A 238 -9.00 -5.63 11.16
CA PHE A 238 -9.16 -7.03 11.53
C PHE A 238 -10.60 -7.53 11.38
N ASN A 239 -11.57 -6.71 11.80
CA ASN A 239 -13.00 -7.03 11.68
C ASN A 239 -13.42 -7.15 10.22
N LEU A 240 -12.93 -6.25 9.36
CA LEU A 240 -13.10 -6.30 7.92
C LEU A 240 -12.69 -7.67 7.35
N LEU A 241 -11.47 -8.14 7.64
CA LEU A 241 -10.97 -9.41 7.11
C LEU A 241 -11.79 -10.62 7.58
N ARG A 242 -12.32 -10.58 8.79
CA ARG A 242 -13.23 -11.63 9.29
C ARG A 242 -14.59 -11.56 8.63
N SER A 243 -15.17 -10.38 8.48
CA SER A 243 -16.49 -10.17 7.89
C SER A 243 -16.56 -10.63 6.43
N ILE A 244 -15.49 -10.48 5.67
CA ILE A 244 -15.42 -10.97 4.28
C ILE A 244 -15.01 -12.45 4.18
N GLY A 245 -14.80 -13.14 5.30
CA GLY A 245 -14.38 -14.54 5.35
C GLY A 245 -12.91 -14.80 5.01
N PHE A 246 -12.08 -13.75 4.88
CA PHE A 246 -10.66 -13.88 4.56
C PHE A 246 -9.85 -14.39 5.76
N ASP A 247 -10.12 -13.88 6.96
CA ASP A 247 -9.64 -14.50 8.21
C ASP A 247 -10.62 -15.56 8.71
N SER A 248 -10.30 -16.82 8.44
CA SER A 248 -11.08 -17.98 8.87
C SER A 248 -10.72 -18.49 10.27
N ALA A 249 -9.94 -17.75 11.07
CA ALA A 249 -9.54 -18.18 12.42
C ALA A 249 -10.74 -18.59 13.29
N GLY A 250 -11.85 -17.85 13.22
CA GLY A 250 -13.09 -18.16 13.96
C GLY A 250 -13.77 -19.47 13.54
N LEU A 251 -13.50 -19.98 12.35
CA LEU A 251 -14.07 -21.23 11.84
C LEU A 251 -13.24 -22.46 12.23
N ARG A 252 -11.99 -22.28 12.68
CA ARG A 252 -11.08 -23.38 13.01
C ARG A 252 -11.62 -24.33 14.09
N PRO A 253 -12.24 -23.86 15.20
CA PRO A 253 -12.79 -24.76 16.22
C PRO A 253 -13.95 -25.62 15.70
N PHE A 254 -14.69 -25.14 14.71
CA PHE A 254 -15.72 -25.95 14.04
C PHE A 254 -15.08 -27.00 13.12
N MET A 255 -14.06 -26.60 12.36
CA MET A 255 -13.34 -27.52 11.47
C MET A 255 -12.62 -28.65 12.21
N SER A 256 -12.11 -28.41 13.42
CA SER A 256 -11.46 -29.45 14.23
C SER A 256 -12.44 -30.48 14.79
N LYS A 257 -13.73 -30.14 14.89
CA LYS A 257 -14.79 -31.06 15.35
C LYS A 257 -15.33 -31.98 14.26
N MET A 258 -15.10 -31.64 12.98
CA MET A 258 -15.61 -32.40 11.83
C MET A 258 -14.81 -33.68 11.51
N GLY A 259 -13.86 -34.08 12.38
CA GLY A 259 -12.96 -35.23 12.19
C GLY A 259 -11.95 -35.06 11.05
N GLU A 260 -11.07 -36.04 10.86
CA GLU A 260 -10.01 -36.00 9.82
C GLU A 260 -10.26 -36.94 8.64
N SER A 261 -11.19 -37.88 8.75
CA SER A 261 -11.52 -38.84 7.69
C SER A 261 -12.59 -38.31 6.73
N PHE A 262 -12.60 -38.81 5.48
CA PHE A 262 -13.67 -38.55 4.53
C PHE A 262 -15.05 -38.82 5.13
N GLN A 263 -15.20 -39.96 5.81
CA GLN A 263 -16.47 -40.33 6.43
C GLN A 263 -16.89 -39.35 7.53
N SER A 264 -15.98 -38.88 8.37
CA SER A 264 -16.30 -37.89 9.40
C SER A 264 -16.70 -36.53 8.82
N ARG A 265 -16.17 -36.16 7.65
CA ARG A 265 -16.41 -34.88 6.99
C ARG A 265 -17.71 -34.84 6.20
N PHE A 266 -18.06 -35.94 5.54
CA PHE A 266 -19.19 -36.01 4.61
C PHE A 266 -20.34 -36.86 5.12
N ASN A 267 -20.16 -37.59 6.23
CA ASN A 267 -21.10 -38.60 6.72
C ASN A 267 -21.44 -39.65 5.64
N LEU A 268 -20.45 -40.00 4.81
CA LEU A 268 -20.56 -40.94 3.69
C LEU A 268 -19.36 -41.89 3.68
N ALA A 269 -19.58 -43.15 3.30
CA ALA A 269 -18.47 -44.06 3.04
C ALA A 269 -17.63 -43.54 1.85
N PRO A 270 -16.29 -43.56 1.93
CA PRO A 270 -15.45 -43.20 0.80
C PRO A 270 -15.66 -44.17 -0.37
N ARG A 271 -15.58 -43.66 -1.59
CA ARG A 271 -15.45 -44.48 -2.81
C ARG A 271 -14.00 -44.96 -2.94
N PRO A 272 -13.69 -45.96 -3.79
CA PRO A 272 -12.31 -46.47 -3.93
C PRO A 272 -11.24 -45.40 -4.22
N LEU A 273 -11.57 -44.33 -4.96
CA LEU A 273 -10.65 -43.21 -5.22
C LEU A 273 -10.41 -42.30 -4.00
N GLN A 274 -11.30 -42.33 -3.02
CA GLN A 274 -11.28 -41.49 -1.81
C GLN A 274 -10.70 -42.21 -0.58
N GLU A 275 -10.29 -43.47 -0.75
CA GLU A 275 -9.67 -44.28 0.31
C GLU A 275 -8.15 -44.08 0.41
N THR A 276 -7.52 -43.49 -0.62
CA THR A 276 -6.08 -43.21 -0.71
C THR A 276 -5.70 -41.79 -0.35
#